data_AF-A0A0C9QUB8-F1
#
_entry.id   AF-A0A0C9QUB8-F1
#
_cell.length_a   1.000
_cell.length_b   1.000
_cell.length_c   1.000
_cell.angle_alpha   90.00
_cell.angle_beta   90.00
_cell.angle_gamma   90.00
#
_symmetry.space_group_name_H-M   'P 1'
#
loop_
_entity.id
_entity.type
_entity.pdbx_description
1 polymer ?
#
loop_
_entity_poly.entity_id
_entity_poly.type
_entity_poly.pdbx_seq_one_letter_code
_entity_poly.pdbx_strand_id
1 'polypeptide(L)'
;MDRWNLSSGAARPNPQGSFHYGVLNVTRTIQLQNTAPVIGGKQRFAVNGVSFIYPDTPLKLADYFQINNIFTLNGVPDSPTGQQAPGYGTPVIDAVNRAFVQIVFENPEDTIQTWHVDGYAFFIVGMDRGDWDRSKQSTYNLIDAVSRSTTQVFPKSWTAIMLELDNVGMWNVRSEDGVRRYLGQELYMRVTSTDNPAQSEDAPPANGLFCGRANPAPH
;
A
#
# COMPACT_ATOMS: atom_id res chain seq x y z
N MET A 1 -12.91 -8.09 -6.11
CA MET A 1 -13.84 -7.43 -5.17
C MET A 1 -13.56 -8.08 -3.84
N ASP A 2 -12.85 -7.37 -2.97
CA ASP A 2 -12.41 -7.91 -1.69
C ASP A 2 -13.53 -7.61 -0.69
N ARG A 3 -14.27 -8.65 -0.32
CA ARG A 3 -15.38 -8.55 0.63
C ARG A 3 -14.84 -8.84 2.02
N TRP A 4 -15.21 -7.98 2.97
CA TRP A 4 -14.87 -8.15 4.37
C TRP A 4 -15.53 -9.42 4.90
N ASN A 5 -14.73 -10.37 5.36
CA ASN A 5 -15.25 -11.47 6.17
C ASN A 5 -15.52 -10.96 7.60
N LEU A 6 -16.79 -10.75 7.92
CA LEU A 6 -17.25 -10.28 9.23
C LEU A 6 -17.24 -11.37 10.32
N SER A 7 -16.92 -12.63 9.99
CA SER A 7 -16.86 -13.72 10.96
C SER A 7 -15.50 -13.87 11.64
N SER A 8 -14.44 -13.28 11.09
CA SER A 8 -13.09 -13.31 11.66
C SER A 8 -12.81 -12.03 12.44
N GLY A 9 -13.32 -11.94 13.66
CA GLY A 9 -12.97 -10.87 14.59
C GLY A 9 -13.95 -10.76 15.73
N ALA A 10 -13.59 -11.28 16.91
CA ALA A 10 -14.21 -10.79 18.14
C ALA A 10 -13.97 -9.28 18.19
N ALA A 11 -15.04 -8.50 18.03
CA ALA A 11 -15.00 -7.07 18.26
C ALA A 11 -14.37 -6.84 19.64
N ARG A 12 -13.26 -6.10 19.70
CA ARG A 12 -12.86 -5.53 20.99
C ARG A 12 -14.04 -4.67 21.46
N PRO A 13 -14.60 -4.88 22.65
CA PRO A 13 -15.56 -3.95 23.21
C PRO A 13 -14.77 -2.68 23.51
N ASN A 14 -14.72 -1.76 22.54
CA ASN A 14 -14.14 -0.46 22.77
C ASN A 14 -15.26 0.46 23.23
N PRO A 15 -15.20 1.02 24.46
CA PRO A 15 -15.97 2.21 24.80
C PRO A 15 -15.67 3.27 23.73
N GLN A 16 -16.69 3.96 23.23
CA GLN A 16 -16.47 5.06 22.27
C GLN A 16 -15.54 6.12 22.90
N GLY A 17 -14.26 6.10 22.49
CA GLY A 17 -13.23 7.02 22.97
C GLY A 17 -11.82 6.61 22.52
N SER A 18 -11.38 7.16 21.37
CA SER A 18 -10.01 7.20 20.83
C SER A 18 -9.19 5.90 20.77
N PHE A 19 -8.97 5.38 19.56
CA PHE A 19 -7.92 4.40 19.29
C PHE A 19 -6.53 5.03 19.57
N HIS A 20 -5.81 4.54 20.58
CA HIS A 20 -4.52 5.07 21.02
C HIS A 20 -3.36 4.56 20.15
N TYR A 21 -3.29 5.06 18.92
CA TYR A 21 -2.27 4.64 17.95
C TYR A 21 -0.83 4.98 18.40
N GLY A 22 -0.65 6.02 19.21
CA GLY A 22 0.67 6.49 19.68
C GLY A 22 1.43 5.57 20.64
N VAL A 23 0.75 4.59 21.25
CA VAL A 23 1.38 3.64 22.20
C VAL A 23 1.62 2.26 21.58
N LEU A 24 1.24 2.07 20.31
CA LEU A 24 1.44 0.82 19.60
C LEU A 24 2.86 0.76 19.02
N ASN A 25 3.51 -0.40 19.17
CA ASN A 25 4.84 -0.61 18.61
C ASN A 25 4.77 -0.73 17.09
N VAL A 26 5.46 0.15 16.38
CA VAL A 26 5.60 0.07 14.92
C VAL A 26 6.43 -1.16 14.56
N THR A 27 5.82 -2.09 13.84
CA THR A 27 6.42 -3.38 13.44
C THR A 27 7.25 -3.28 12.15
N ARG A 28 6.89 -2.34 11.26
CA ARG A 28 7.60 -2.08 10.00
C ARG A 28 7.47 -0.61 9.62
N THR A 29 8.54 -0.04 9.10
CA THR A 29 8.56 1.31 8.51
C THR A 29 8.88 1.19 7.04
N ILE A 30 8.01 1.74 6.19
CA ILE A 30 8.13 1.70 4.74
C ILE A 30 8.22 3.14 4.25
N GLN A 31 9.25 3.48 3.49
CA GLN A 31 9.41 4.77 2.84
C GLN A 31 9.15 4.59 1.35
N LEU A 32 8.18 5.33 0.82
CA LEU A 32 7.74 5.29 -0.56
C LEU A 32 8.02 6.64 -1.21
N GLN A 33 9.07 6.70 -2.00
CA GLN A 33 9.47 7.89 -2.74
C GLN A 33 8.86 7.87 -4.14
N ASN A 34 8.13 8.92 -4.50
CA ASN A 34 7.68 9.11 -5.88
C ASN A 34 8.80 9.69 -6.76
N THR A 35 8.84 9.22 -7.99
CA THR A 35 9.77 9.71 -9.02
C THR A 35 9.09 9.76 -10.38
N ALA A 36 9.64 10.58 -11.29
CA ALA A 36 9.16 10.75 -12.65
C ALA A 36 10.20 10.29 -13.71
N PRO A 37 10.60 9.01 -13.73
CA PRO A 37 11.67 8.54 -14.62
C PRO A 37 11.25 8.47 -16.09
N VAL A 38 12.25 8.48 -16.98
CA VAL A 38 12.06 8.11 -18.39
C VAL A 38 12.50 6.66 -18.58
N ILE A 39 11.56 5.77 -18.93
CA ILE A 39 11.83 4.34 -19.12
C ILE A 39 11.55 3.97 -20.57
N GLY A 40 12.59 3.58 -21.32
CA GLY A 40 12.48 3.26 -22.75
C GLY A 40 12.03 4.46 -23.60
N GLY A 41 12.52 5.67 -23.28
CA GLY A 41 12.19 6.90 -24.01
C GLY A 41 10.80 7.48 -23.73
N LYS A 42 10.04 6.91 -22.78
CA LYS A 42 8.70 7.39 -22.40
C LYS A 42 8.70 7.89 -20.96
N GLN A 43 8.02 9.02 -20.71
CA GLN A 43 7.76 9.51 -19.36
C GLN A 43 6.92 8.49 -18.59
N ARG A 44 7.38 8.15 -17.39
CA ARG A 44 6.69 7.28 -16.44
C ARG A 44 6.71 7.90 -15.06
N PHE A 45 5.91 7.33 -14.16
CA PHE A 45 6.03 7.56 -12.73
C PHE A 45 6.30 6.24 -12.03
N ALA A 46 7.04 6.32 -10.94
CA ALA A 46 7.53 5.15 -10.24
C ALA A 46 7.56 5.40 -8.72
N VAL A 47 7.44 4.31 -7.98
CA VAL A 47 7.57 4.25 -6.53
C VAL A 47 8.83 3.47 -6.21
N ASN A 48 9.79 4.09 -5.51
CA ASN A 48 11.10 3.50 -5.23
C ASN A 48 11.78 2.89 -6.47
N GLY A 49 11.66 3.57 -7.62
CA GLY A 49 12.26 3.14 -8.90
C GLY A 49 11.44 2.12 -9.71
N VAL A 50 10.30 1.63 -9.20
CA VAL A 50 9.44 0.70 -9.96
C VAL A 50 8.20 1.42 -10.48
N SER A 51 8.04 1.43 -11.81
CA SER A 51 6.85 1.93 -12.49
C SER A 51 5.87 0.77 -12.68
N PHE A 52 4.67 0.91 -12.10
CA PHE A 52 3.67 -0.14 -12.11
C PHE A 52 3.19 -0.48 -13.53
N ILE A 53 3.06 -1.78 -13.80
CA ILE A 53 2.36 -2.30 -14.98
C ILE A 53 1.24 -3.24 -14.55
N TYR A 54 0.08 -3.09 -15.19
CA TYR A 54 -1.06 -3.96 -14.97
C TYR A 54 -0.82 -5.31 -15.65
N PRO A 55 -0.83 -6.43 -14.91
CA PRO A 55 -0.84 -7.74 -15.51
C PRO A 55 -2.21 -8.04 -16.15
N ASP A 56 -2.25 -9.04 -17.01
CA ASP A 56 -3.48 -9.56 -17.63
C ASP A 56 -4.40 -10.31 -16.65
N THR A 57 -3.84 -10.70 -15.50
CA THR A 57 -4.46 -11.50 -14.46
C THR A 57 -4.65 -10.62 -13.21
N PRO A 58 -5.87 -10.45 -12.67
CA PRO A 58 -6.11 -9.61 -11.51
C PRO A 58 -5.32 -10.10 -10.30
N LEU A 59 -4.61 -9.20 -9.61
CA LEU A 59 -3.69 -9.55 -8.51
C LEU A 59 -4.39 -10.35 -7.41
N LYS A 60 -5.63 -10.00 -7.08
CA LYS A 60 -6.42 -10.74 -6.09
C LYS A 60 -6.67 -12.19 -6.50
N LEU A 61 -7.04 -12.42 -7.76
CA LEU A 61 -7.29 -13.77 -8.26
C LEU A 61 -5.98 -14.55 -8.38
N ALA A 62 -4.90 -13.88 -8.78
CA ALA A 62 -3.57 -14.47 -8.81
C ALA A 62 -3.13 -14.93 -7.41
N ASP A 63 -3.35 -14.11 -6.38
CA ASP A 63 -3.04 -14.49 -5.00
C ASP A 63 -3.94 -15.63 -4.50
N TYR A 64 -5.26 -15.52 -4.71
CA TYR A 64 -6.24 -16.52 -4.27
C TYR A 64 -6.00 -17.90 -4.87
N PHE A 65 -5.76 -17.98 -6.18
CA PHE A 65 -5.48 -19.25 -6.88
C PHE A 65 -4.00 -19.64 -6.87
N GLN A 66 -3.15 -18.89 -6.16
CA GLN A 66 -1.70 -19.14 -6.07
C GLN A 66 -1.02 -19.21 -7.45
N ILE A 67 -1.43 -18.32 -8.37
CA ILE A 67 -0.88 -18.24 -9.72
C ILE A 67 0.46 -17.52 -9.66
N ASN A 68 1.52 -18.28 -9.91
CA ASN A 68 2.88 -17.77 -9.88
C ASN A 68 3.18 -16.78 -11.02
N ASN A 69 4.18 -15.91 -10.79
CA ASN A 69 4.76 -14.99 -11.77
C ASN A 69 3.76 -13.96 -12.36
N ILE A 70 2.79 -13.51 -11.56
CA ILE A 70 1.89 -12.38 -11.92
C ILE A 70 2.36 -11.06 -11.29
N PHE A 71 2.84 -11.12 -10.06
CA PHE A 71 3.35 -9.98 -9.30
C PHE A 71 4.58 -10.37 -8.50
N THR A 72 5.32 -9.38 -8.00
CA THR A 72 6.53 -9.59 -7.20
C THR A 72 6.31 -9.12 -5.78
N LEU A 73 6.26 -10.06 -4.83
CA LEU A 73 6.24 -9.77 -3.40
C LEU A 73 7.55 -9.06 -2.99
N ASN A 74 7.43 -7.99 -2.24
CA ASN A 74 8.49 -7.05 -1.87
C ASN A 74 9.33 -6.61 -3.09
N GLY A 75 8.65 -6.41 -4.24
CA GLY A 75 9.29 -5.95 -5.48
C GLY A 75 9.78 -4.50 -5.44
N VAL A 76 9.46 -3.76 -4.37
CA VAL A 76 10.05 -2.47 -4.03
C VAL A 76 10.74 -2.59 -2.66
N PRO A 77 11.91 -1.95 -2.47
CA PRO A 77 12.55 -1.90 -1.16
C PRO A 77 11.72 -1.06 -0.17
N ASP A 78 11.85 -1.35 1.13
CA ASP A 78 11.20 -0.58 2.21
C ASP A 78 11.77 0.83 2.35
N SER A 79 12.83 1.18 1.65
CA SER A 79 13.37 2.53 1.58
C SER A 79 14.02 2.77 0.23
N PRO A 80 13.96 4.00 -0.31
CA PRO A 80 14.63 4.33 -1.56
C PRO A 80 16.13 4.06 -1.42
N THR A 81 16.68 3.21 -2.29
CA THR A 81 18.11 2.86 -2.26
C THR A 81 18.97 3.84 -3.07
N GLY A 82 18.34 4.59 -3.99
CA GLY A 82 19.02 5.48 -4.95
C GLY A 82 19.93 4.76 -5.96
N GLN A 83 20.04 3.43 -5.87
CA GLN A 83 21.00 2.63 -6.65
C GLN A 83 20.34 1.87 -7.81
N GLN A 84 19.01 1.75 -7.79
CA GLN A 84 18.28 0.95 -8.76
C GLN A 84 17.85 1.79 -9.97
N ALA A 85 18.28 1.38 -11.17
CA ALA A 85 17.78 1.96 -12.40
C ALA A 85 16.26 1.77 -12.48
N PRO A 86 15.49 2.81 -12.84
CA PRO A 86 14.05 2.69 -12.92
C PRO A 86 13.60 1.60 -13.91
N GLY A 87 12.61 0.81 -13.52
CA GLY A 87 12.12 -0.33 -14.30
C GLY A 87 10.62 -0.51 -14.19
N TYR A 88 10.07 -1.35 -15.08
CA TYR A 88 8.68 -1.77 -15.01
C TYR A 88 8.51 -2.96 -14.08
N GLY A 89 7.39 -3.04 -13.37
CA GLY A 89 7.05 -4.21 -12.57
C GLY A 89 5.65 -4.13 -11.97
N THR A 90 5.24 -5.20 -11.29
CA THR A 90 3.99 -5.27 -10.54
C THR A 90 4.33 -5.52 -9.07
N PRO A 91 4.85 -4.50 -8.35
CA PRO A 91 5.30 -4.66 -6.98
C PRO A 91 4.14 -4.79 -5.99
N VAL A 92 4.28 -5.72 -5.07
CA VAL A 92 3.34 -5.95 -3.96
C VAL A 92 4.13 -5.96 -2.65
N ILE A 93 3.79 -5.09 -1.71
CA ILE A 93 4.31 -5.14 -0.33
C ILE A 93 3.65 -6.31 0.38
N ASP A 94 4.44 -7.23 0.94
CA ASP A 94 3.92 -8.34 1.72
C ASP A 94 3.79 -7.96 3.19
N ALA A 95 2.62 -8.09 3.78
CA ALA A 95 2.34 -7.68 5.15
C ALA A 95 1.44 -8.70 5.88
N VAL A 96 1.39 -8.57 7.20
CA VAL A 96 0.71 -9.53 8.09
C VAL A 96 -0.42 -8.83 8.83
N ASN A 97 -1.54 -9.52 9.00
CA ASN A 97 -2.68 -9.05 9.77
C ASN A 97 -2.25 -8.66 11.21
N ARG A 98 -2.82 -7.57 11.73
CA ARG A 98 -2.55 -6.93 13.03
C ARG A 98 -1.17 -6.28 13.15
N ALA A 99 -0.39 -6.23 12.07
CA ALA A 99 0.82 -5.43 12.07
C ALA A 99 0.44 -3.94 12.16
N PHE A 100 1.05 -3.22 13.10
CA PHE A 100 0.98 -1.76 13.15
C PHE A 100 2.15 -1.21 12.35
N VAL A 101 1.88 -0.57 11.22
CA VAL A 101 2.90 -0.15 10.25
C VAL A 101 2.93 1.35 10.10
N GLN A 102 4.13 1.87 9.80
CA GLN A 102 4.32 3.25 9.40
C GLN A 102 4.66 3.29 7.92
N ILE A 103 3.99 4.16 7.17
CA ILE A 103 4.34 4.46 5.78
C ILE A 103 4.72 5.94 5.70
N VAL A 104 5.88 6.23 5.12
CA VAL A 104 6.36 7.58 4.85
C VAL A 104 6.32 7.79 3.35
N PHE A 105 5.52 8.74 2.89
CA PHE A 105 5.53 9.15 1.50
C PHE A 105 6.51 10.31 1.34
N GLU A 106 7.46 10.17 0.42
CA GLU A 106 8.46 11.20 0.13
C GLU A 106 8.27 11.78 -1.27
N ASN A 107 8.22 13.09 -1.35
CA ASN A 107 8.04 13.83 -2.59
C ASN A 107 9.25 14.73 -2.89
N PRO A 108 10.23 14.24 -3.66
CA PRO A 108 11.36 15.04 -4.11
C PRO A 108 10.99 15.98 -5.27
N GLU A 109 9.76 15.96 -5.77
CA GLU A 109 9.31 16.77 -6.91
C GLU A 109 8.82 18.16 -6.49
N ASP A 110 8.57 19.03 -7.48
CA ASP A 110 8.13 20.41 -7.28
C ASP A 110 6.59 20.58 -7.26
N THR A 111 5.86 19.49 -7.48
CA THR A 111 4.39 19.46 -7.47
C THR A 111 3.85 18.67 -6.28
N ILE A 112 2.68 19.05 -5.76
CA ILE A 112 1.98 18.28 -4.73
C ILE A 112 1.68 16.88 -5.25
N GLN A 113 1.88 15.87 -4.40
CA GLN A 113 1.44 14.50 -4.63
C GLN A 113 0.25 14.18 -3.75
N THR A 114 -0.52 13.18 -4.17
CA THR A 114 -1.62 12.62 -3.42
C THR A 114 -1.42 11.12 -3.31
N TRP A 115 -1.68 10.54 -2.15
CA TRP A 115 -1.58 9.11 -1.90
C TRP A 115 -2.83 8.60 -1.23
N HIS A 116 -3.37 7.50 -1.75
CA HIS A 116 -4.52 6.79 -1.21
C HIS A 116 -4.17 5.33 -0.93
N VAL A 117 -4.75 4.78 0.13
CA VAL A 117 -4.60 3.39 0.52
C VAL A 117 -5.99 2.75 0.54
N ASP A 118 -6.28 1.90 -0.44
CA ASP A 118 -7.54 1.17 -0.49
C ASP A 118 -7.67 0.27 0.76
N GLY A 119 -8.90 0.08 1.23
CA GLY A 119 -9.19 -0.86 2.34
C GLY A 119 -8.82 -0.36 3.74
N TYR A 120 -8.17 0.81 3.87
CA TYR A 120 -7.73 1.36 5.15
C TYR A 120 -8.05 2.85 5.32
N ALA A 121 -8.26 3.23 6.57
CA ALA A 121 -8.05 4.59 7.04
C ALA A 121 -6.81 4.60 7.95
N PHE A 122 -6.08 5.70 7.94
CA PHE A 122 -4.79 5.85 8.60
C PHE A 122 -4.68 7.20 9.31
N PHE A 123 -3.82 7.26 10.32
CA PHE A 123 -3.51 8.47 11.06
C PHE A 123 -2.35 9.20 10.39
N ILE A 124 -2.52 10.48 10.05
CA ILE A 124 -1.41 11.31 9.58
C ILE A 124 -0.65 11.82 10.79
N VAL A 125 0.53 11.29 11.04
CA VAL A 125 1.29 11.53 12.27
C VAL A 125 2.37 12.59 12.10
N GLY A 126 2.82 12.89 10.89
CA GLY A 126 3.83 13.93 10.69
C GLY A 126 3.97 14.37 9.24
N MET A 127 4.45 15.59 9.06
CA MET A 127 4.84 16.15 7.78
C MET A 127 5.91 17.21 8.01
N ASP A 128 6.92 17.26 7.15
CA ASP A 128 7.95 18.30 7.18
C ASP A 128 8.61 18.40 5.80
N ARG A 129 9.35 19.49 5.58
CA ARG A 129 10.19 19.69 4.40
C ARG A 129 11.49 18.89 4.48
N GLY A 130 12.08 18.65 3.32
CA GLY A 130 13.32 17.89 3.17
C GLY A 130 13.06 16.38 3.13
N ASP A 131 14.14 15.63 3.29
CA ASP A 131 14.11 14.17 3.30
C ASP A 131 13.69 13.67 4.69
N TRP A 132 13.00 12.53 4.73
CA TRP A 132 12.66 11.90 5.99
C TRP A 132 13.83 11.09 6.53
N ASP A 133 14.03 11.18 7.85
CA ASP A 133 14.88 10.24 8.57
C ASP A 133 14.23 9.87 9.91
N ARG A 134 14.73 8.81 10.57
CA ARG A 134 14.13 8.29 11.80
C ARG A 134 14.08 9.31 12.95
N SER A 135 14.96 10.31 13.00
CA SER A 135 14.95 11.34 14.04
C SER A 135 13.68 12.20 13.99
N LYS A 136 13.06 12.33 12.80
CA LYS A 136 11.80 13.06 12.59
C LYS A 136 10.61 12.45 13.31
N GLN A 137 10.69 11.18 13.74
CA GLN A 137 9.63 10.55 14.54
C GLN A 137 9.37 11.28 15.87
N SER A 138 10.37 12.01 16.39
CA SER A 138 10.22 12.85 17.58
C SER A 138 9.24 14.01 17.41
N THR A 139 8.90 14.39 16.18
CA THR A 139 7.96 15.48 15.88
C THR A 139 6.55 15.00 15.58
N TYR A 140 6.28 13.70 15.75
CA TYR A 140 4.99 13.13 15.36
C TYR A 140 3.87 13.51 16.34
N ASN A 141 2.68 13.76 15.79
CA ASN A 141 1.45 13.81 16.55
C ASN A 141 0.97 12.38 16.86
N LEU A 142 1.27 11.91 18.06
CA LEU A 142 0.88 10.60 18.58
C LEU A 142 -0.32 10.64 19.54
N ILE A 143 -1.04 11.77 19.59
CA ILE A 143 -2.14 12.00 20.53
C ILE A 143 -3.49 12.03 19.81
N ASP A 144 -3.67 12.92 18.83
CA ASP A 144 -4.98 13.27 18.27
C ASP A 144 -4.99 13.45 16.74
N ALA A 145 -4.12 12.73 16.03
CA ALA A 145 -4.07 12.72 14.58
C ALA A 145 -5.42 12.33 13.96
N VAL A 146 -5.77 13.01 12.87
CA VAL A 146 -7.01 12.75 12.14
C VAL A 146 -6.84 11.52 11.26
N SER A 147 -7.84 10.62 11.31
CA SER A 147 -7.92 9.47 10.41
C SER A 147 -8.39 9.89 9.01
N ARG A 148 -7.69 9.44 7.97
CA ARG A 148 -7.99 9.69 6.55
C ARG A 148 -7.66 8.45 5.70
N SER A 149 -8.20 8.37 4.49
CA SER A 149 -7.80 7.37 3.49
C SER A 149 -6.90 7.94 2.39
N THR A 150 -6.81 9.27 2.29
CA THR A 150 -5.97 9.99 1.33
C THR A 150 -5.19 11.10 2.04
N THR A 151 -3.92 11.24 1.68
CA THR A 151 -3.06 12.34 2.14
C THR A 151 -2.37 13.03 0.99
N GLN A 152 -1.96 14.28 1.22
CA GLN A 152 -1.14 15.07 0.31
C GLN A 152 0.30 15.02 0.79
N VAL A 153 1.25 15.13 -0.13
CA VAL A 153 2.67 15.33 0.16
C VAL A 153 3.11 16.58 -0.60
N PHE A 154 3.52 17.61 0.12
CA PHE A 154 3.91 18.89 -0.46
C PHE A 154 5.22 18.77 -1.27
N PRO A 155 5.53 19.76 -2.12
CA PRO A 155 6.80 19.79 -2.84
C PRO A 155 7.99 19.74 -1.88
N LYS A 156 9.02 18.94 -2.22
CA LYS A 156 10.27 18.78 -1.45
C LYS A 156 10.01 18.45 0.02
N SER A 157 9.08 17.54 0.28
CA SER A 157 8.60 17.23 1.62
C SER A 157 8.26 15.76 1.78
N TRP A 158 7.96 15.35 3.01
CA TRP A 158 7.44 14.03 3.33
C TRP A 158 6.15 14.10 4.14
N THR A 159 5.41 13.00 4.18
CA THR A 159 4.26 12.81 5.06
C THR A 159 4.24 11.39 5.59
N ALA A 160 4.19 11.25 6.91
CA ALA A 160 4.16 9.97 7.60
C ALA A 160 2.74 9.64 8.06
N ILE A 161 2.35 8.39 7.81
CA ILE A 161 1.08 7.82 8.25
C ILE A 161 1.33 6.57 9.10
N MET A 162 0.39 6.28 10.00
CA MET A 162 0.35 5.03 10.76
C MET A 162 -1.01 4.35 10.59
N LEU A 163 -0.98 3.03 10.44
CA LEU A 163 -2.18 2.21 10.28
C LEU A 163 -1.99 0.81 10.88
N GLU A 164 -3.07 0.28 11.43
CA GLU A 164 -3.17 -1.12 11.81
C GLU A 164 -3.68 -1.93 10.62
N LEU A 165 -2.98 -3.01 10.26
CA LEU A 165 -3.37 -3.87 9.16
C LEU A 165 -4.38 -4.92 9.61
N ASP A 166 -5.63 -4.52 9.84
CA ASP A 166 -6.71 -5.40 10.30
C ASP A 166 -7.51 -6.07 9.16
N ASN A 167 -7.38 -5.57 7.93
CA ASN A 167 -8.13 -6.03 6.77
C ASN A 167 -7.29 -6.92 5.82
N VAL A 168 -7.51 -8.23 5.85
CA VAL A 168 -6.82 -9.20 4.98
C VAL A 168 -7.28 -9.01 3.53
N GLY A 169 -6.33 -8.91 2.60
CA GLY A 169 -6.66 -8.57 1.23
C GLY A 169 -5.49 -8.16 0.34
N MET A 170 -5.83 -7.75 -0.87
CA MET A 170 -4.91 -7.17 -1.85
C MET A 170 -5.32 -5.72 -2.13
N TRP A 171 -4.63 -4.78 -1.49
CA TRP A 171 -5.01 -3.38 -1.40
C TRP A 171 -4.10 -2.49 -2.24
N ASN A 172 -4.67 -1.60 -3.05
CA ASN A 172 -3.90 -0.69 -3.88
C ASN A 172 -3.41 0.51 -3.06
N VAL A 173 -2.13 0.86 -3.23
CA VAL A 173 -1.52 2.06 -2.67
C VAL A 173 -1.08 2.92 -3.85
N ARG A 174 -1.75 4.05 -4.08
CA ARG A 174 -1.66 4.74 -5.37
C ARG A 174 -1.75 6.25 -5.27
N SER A 175 -1.38 6.90 -6.37
CA SER A 175 -1.75 8.28 -6.61
C SER A 175 -3.26 8.45 -6.88
N GLU A 176 -3.84 9.53 -6.37
CA GLU A 176 -5.18 10.01 -6.80
C GLU A 176 -5.11 10.87 -8.07
N ASP A 177 -3.91 11.26 -8.52
CA ASP A 177 -3.73 11.80 -9.86
C ASP A 177 -3.84 10.65 -10.88
N GLY A 178 -4.91 10.68 -11.68
CA GLY A 178 -5.19 9.65 -12.68
C GLY A 178 -4.13 9.51 -13.75
N VAL A 179 -3.43 10.59 -14.14
CA VAL A 179 -2.34 10.54 -15.11
C VAL A 179 -1.13 9.84 -14.50
N ARG A 180 -0.78 10.19 -13.26
CA ARG A 180 0.33 9.55 -12.55
C ARG A 180 0.08 8.07 -12.30
N ARG A 181 -1.13 7.73 -11.86
CA ARG A 181 -1.56 6.34 -11.69
C ARG A 181 -1.44 5.57 -13.01
N TYR A 182 -2.04 6.08 -14.09
CA TYR A 182 -2.00 5.44 -15.41
C TYR A 182 -0.57 5.21 -15.93
N LEU A 183 0.36 6.11 -15.57
CA LEU A 183 1.76 6.05 -15.96
C LEU A 183 2.66 5.35 -14.92
N GLY A 184 2.08 4.71 -13.90
CA GLY A 184 2.77 3.73 -13.05
C GLY A 184 3.01 4.12 -11.58
N GLN A 185 2.46 5.25 -11.10
CA GLN A 185 2.58 5.66 -9.69
C GLN A 185 1.60 4.94 -8.77
N GLU A 186 1.78 3.63 -8.66
CA GLU A 186 1.04 2.78 -7.73
C GLU A 186 1.82 1.52 -7.37
N LEU A 187 1.36 0.84 -6.35
CA LEU A 187 1.77 -0.51 -5.97
C LEU A 187 0.61 -1.16 -5.22
N TYR A 188 0.78 -2.40 -4.81
CA TYR A 188 -0.21 -3.09 -3.98
C TYR A 188 0.39 -3.51 -2.64
N MET A 189 -0.46 -3.72 -1.66
CA MET A 189 -0.13 -4.30 -0.36
C MET A 189 -0.99 -5.53 -0.17
N ARG A 190 -0.33 -6.67 0.04
CA ARG A 190 -0.97 -7.93 0.37
C ARG A 190 -0.90 -8.13 1.87
N VAL A 191 -2.06 -8.29 2.51
CA VAL A 191 -2.16 -8.52 3.95
C VAL A 191 -2.65 -9.94 4.17
N THR A 192 -1.84 -10.78 4.81
CA THR A 192 -2.15 -12.19 5.06
C THR A 192 -2.42 -12.48 6.54
N SER A 193 -3.29 -13.46 6.82
CA SER A 193 -3.51 -13.96 8.18
C SER A 193 -2.58 -15.12 8.49
N THR A 194 -1.89 -15.08 9.63
CA THR A 194 -1.10 -16.21 10.15
C THR A 194 -1.95 -17.22 10.91
N ASP A 195 -3.06 -16.76 11.51
CA ASP A 195 -3.83 -17.54 12.47
C ASP A 195 -4.85 -18.47 11.78
N ASN A 196 -5.45 -18.01 10.67
CA ASN A 196 -6.44 -18.78 9.93
C ASN A 196 -6.52 -18.35 8.45
N PRO A 197 -5.53 -18.73 7.61
CA PRO A 197 -5.45 -18.30 6.21
C PRO A 197 -6.66 -18.73 5.37
N ALA A 198 -7.26 -19.89 5.67
CA ALA A 198 -8.34 -20.47 4.89
C ALA A 198 -9.71 -19.78 5.12
N GLN A 199 -9.85 -18.99 6.18
CA GLN A 199 -11.09 -18.27 6.52
C GLN A 199 -10.90 -16.75 6.55
N SER A 200 -9.70 -16.26 6.25
CA SER A 200 -9.41 -14.83 6.34
C SER A 200 -9.95 -14.02 5.16
N GLU A 201 -10.34 -14.67 4.07
CA GLU A 201 -10.91 -14.02 2.89
C GLU A 201 -12.10 -14.81 2.35
N ASP A 202 -13.11 -14.09 1.86
CA ASP A 202 -14.23 -14.71 1.14
C ASP A 202 -13.76 -15.27 -0.21
N ALA A 203 -14.37 -16.38 -0.64
CA ALA A 203 -14.18 -16.87 -2.00
C ALA A 203 -14.64 -15.82 -3.02
N PRO A 204 -14.02 -15.77 -4.23
CA PRO A 204 -14.50 -14.94 -5.32
C PRO A 204 -16.01 -15.17 -5.54
N PRO A 205 -16.81 -14.11 -5.75
CA PRO A 205 -18.24 -14.25 -5.91
C PRO A 205 -18.56 -15.08 -7.16
N ALA A 206 -19.70 -15.78 -7.17
CA ALA A 206 -20.07 -16.68 -8.27
C ALA A 206 -20.20 -15.98 -9.64
N ASN A 207 -20.49 -14.67 -9.65
CA ASN A 207 -20.52 -13.81 -10.83
C ASN A 207 -19.21 -13.03 -11.05
N GLY A 208 -18.12 -13.44 -10.38
CA GLY A 208 -16.80 -12.85 -10.55
C GLY A 208 -16.31 -13.00 -11.98
N LEU A 209 -15.73 -11.94 -12.53
CA LEU A 209 -15.09 -11.97 -13.84
C LEU A 209 -13.67 -12.52 -13.69
N PHE A 210 -13.33 -13.50 -14.53
CA PHE A 210 -12.00 -14.08 -14.61
C PHE A 210 -11.33 -13.66 -15.91
N CYS A 211 -10.02 -13.40 -15.87
CA CYS A 211 -9.22 -13.08 -17.05
C CYS A 211 -7.75 -13.49 -16.86
N GLY A 212 -6.99 -13.43 -17.96
CA GLY A 212 -5.61 -13.89 -17.97
C GLY A 212 -5.50 -15.36 -17.56
N ARG A 213 -4.56 -15.67 -16.68
CA ARG A 213 -4.31 -17.02 -16.16
C ARG A 213 -5.32 -17.49 -15.11
N ALA A 214 -6.19 -16.60 -14.63
CA ALA A 214 -7.29 -16.97 -13.73
C ALA A 214 -8.53 -17.47 -14.49
N ASN A 215 -8.52 -17.42 -15.83
CA ASN A 215 -9.63 -17.95 -16.63
C ASN A 215 -9.68 -19.48 -16.50
N PRO A 216 -10.79 -20.09 -16.06
CA PRO A 216 -10.93 -21.54 -16.05
C PRO A 216 -10.71 -22.08 -17.47
N ALA A 217 -9.94 -23.17 -17.59
CA ALA A 217 -9.69 -23.80 -18.88
C ALA A 217 -11.03 -24.12 -19.57
N PRO A 218 -11.13 -23.98 -20.91
CA PRO A 218 -12.33 -24.40 -21.62
C PRO A 218 -12.55 -25.91 -21.37
N HIS A 219 -13.73 -26.25 -20.86
CA HIS A 219 -14.20 -27.62 -20.70
C HIS A 219 -14.35 -28.32 -22.04
#